data_AF-A0A2V2N3X6-F1
#
_entry.id   AF-A0A2V2N3X6-F1
#
_cell.length_a   1.000
_cell.length_b   1.000
_cell.length_c   1.000
_cell.angle_alpha   90.00
_cell.angle_beta   90.00
_cell.angle_gamma   90.00
#
_symmetry.space_group_name_H-M   'P 1'
#
loop_
_entity.id
_entity.type
_entity.pdbx_description
1 polymer ?
#
loop_
_entity_poly.entity_id
_entity_poly.type
_entity_poly.pdbx_seq_one_letter_code
_entity_poly.pdbx_strand_id
1 'polypeptide(L)'
;MSNRTTNVDPFEIIQTVDEPLFVLNESYEIVFGNRAFDTTFGVGRADIEGKSIYSIGGGMFDLPIMKEKLEQVFRERKTIESFELDHVFPKVGRRTFTINASLMRRYGNANSEQMVVRFIDITEKLSAERAIRQKTQEILELSTPISKIWDEILILPLIGTLDTIRADKMIAQLLDAIRRESARYIIMDGTAVQSMDETGARNIIKATVAIKLLGAHVIMTGIKPEVAMTMVQLGIELRDIETRATLQEGVQYALESRGYLIMHKGSIREEQQISNSRDSDRQPKSTLRLISPYREP
;
A
#
# COMPACT_ATOMS: atom_id res chain seq x y z
N MET A 1 15.06 -22.02 -50.71
CA MET A 1 14.05 -20.98 -50.94
C MET A 1 12.72 -21.50 -50.43
N SER A 2 12.28 -21.07 -49.24
CA SER A 2 11.04 -21.56 -48.62
C SER A 2 9.92 -20.55 -48.92
N ASN A 3 9.07 -20.90 -49.90
CA ASN A 3 7.80 -20.24 -50.15
C ASN A 3 6.86 -20.57 -48.98
N ARG A 4 6.71 -19.65 -48.03
CA ARG A 4 5.55 -19.61 -47.13
C ARG A 4 4.61 -18.53 -47.61
N THR A 5 3.75 -18.90 -48.55
CA THR A 5 2.58 -18.14 -48.94
C THR A 5 1.53 -18.29 -47.84
N THR A 6 1.63 -17.51 -46.77
CA THR A 6 0.42 -17.13 -46.02
C THR A 6 -0.27 -16.10 -46.89
N ASN A 7 -1.30 -16.54 -47.62
CA ASN A 7 -2.12 -15.73 -48.54
C ASN A 7 -3.07 -14.78 -47.77
N VAL A 8 -2.58 -14.24 -46.65
CA VAL A 8 -3.31 -13.36 -45.75
C VAL A 8 -2.65 -12.00 -45.88
N ASP A 9 -3.43 -11.01 -46.32
CA ASP A 9 -2.96 -9.64 -46.40
C ASP A 9 -2.58 -9.16 -44.99
N PRO A 10 -1.33 -8.74 -44.73
CA PRO A 10 -0.93 -8.17 -43.44
C PRO A 10 -1.83 -7.02 -42.97
N PHE A 11 -2.45 -6.28 -43.89
CA PHE A 11 -3.42 -5.25 -43.55
C PHE A 11 -4.70 -5.83 -42.96
N GLU A 12 -5.21 -6.95 -43.48
CA GLU A 12 -6.37 -7.64 -42.92
C GLU A 12 -6.11 -8.14 -41.50
N ILE A 13 -4.89 -8.61 -41.22
CA ILE A 13 -4.50 -9.03 -39.87
C ILE A 13 -4.60 -7.84 -38.89
N ILE A 14 -4.05 -6.68 -39.25
CA ILE A 14 -4.04 -5.51 -38.37
C ILE A 14 -5.46 -4.95 -38.18
N GLN A 15 -6.34 -5.11 -39.18
CA GLN A 15 -7.76 -4.71 -39.08
C GLN A 15 -8.56 -5.58 -38.09
N THR A 16 -8.13 -6.81 -37.83
CA THR A 16 -8.78 -7.70 -36.84
C THR A 16 -8.35 -7.46 -35.39
N VAL A 17 -7.36 -6.58 -35.16
CA VAL A 17 -6.90 -6.25 -33.82
C VAL A 17 -7.89 -5.30 -33.13
N ASP A 18 -8.37 -5.70 -31.96
CA ASP A 18 -9.35 -4.93 -31.16
C ASP A 18 -8.73 -3.69 -30.49
N GLU A 19 -7.41 -3.65 -30.33
CA GLU A 19 -6.69 -2.48 -29.84
C GLU A 19 -6.63 -1.38 -30.91
N PRO A 20 -6.99 -0.13 -30.60
CA PRO A 20 -6.75 0.99 -31.49
C PRO A 20 -5.26 1.11 -31.85
N LEU A 21 -4.99 1.17 -33.15
CA LEU A 21 -3.64 1.23 -33.68
C LEU A 21 -3.58 2.18 -34.88
N PHE A 22 -2.54 3.00 -34.93
CA PHE A 22 -2.18 3.72 -36.15
C PHE A 22 -0.69 3.62 -36.46
N VAL A 23 -0.35 3.94 -37.70
CA VAL A 23 1.01 4.01 -38.22
C VAL A 23 1.30 5.44 -38.66
N LEU A 24 2.42 6.00 -38.21
CA LEU A 24 2.90 7.31 -38.62
C LEU A 24 4.13 7.21 -39.53
N ASN A 25 4.27 8.18 -40.44
CA ASN A 25 5.53 8.46 -41.12
C ASN A 25 6.45 9.39 -40.30
N GLU A 26 7.64 9.69 -40.81
CA GLU A 26 8.63 10.59 -40.17
C GLU A 26 8.12 12.04 -40.01
N SER A 27 7.09 12.42 -40.75
CA SER A 27 6.41 13.72 -40.65
C SER A 27 5.21 13.70 -39.67
N TYR A 28 5.03 12.61 -38.91
CA TYR A 28 3.91 12.39 -37.98
C TYR A 28 2.53 12.40 -38.66
N GLU A 29 2.49 12.07 -39.94
CA GLU A 29 1.25 11.89 -40.69
C GLU A 29 0.80 10.43 -40.62
N ILE A 30 -0.51 10.22 -40.49
CA ILE A 30 -1.10 8.89 -40.39
C ILE A 30 -1.04 8.23 -41.76
N VAL A 31 -0.26 7.14 -41.84
CA VAL A 31 -0.19 6.27 -43.01
C VAL A 31 -1.34 5.26 -42.99
N PHE A 32 -1.72 4.81 -41.80
CA PHE A 32 -2.73 3.78 -41.61
C PHE A 32 -3.35 3.87 -40.22
N GLY A 33 -4.66 3.64 -40.13
CA GLY A 33 -5.39 3.40 -38.88
C GLY A 33 -6.23 2.12 -39.00
N ASN A 34 -6.28 1.31 -37.95
CA ASN A 34 -7.14 0.13 -37.94
C ASN A 34 -8.59 0.48 -37.59
N ARG A 35 -9.51 -0.45 -37.83
CA ARG A 35 -10.93 -0.30 -37.51
C ARG A 35 -11.19 0.06 -36.04
N ALA A 36 -10.42 -0.51 -35.12
CA ALA A 36 -10.54 -0.20 -33.70
C ALA A 36 -10.25 1.27 -33.42
N PHE A 37 -9.26 1.88 -34.08
CA PHE A 37 -8.97 3.31 -33.97
C PHE A 37 -10.14 4.19 -34.41
N ASP A 38 -10.71 3.91 -35.57
CA ASP A 38 -11.87 4.64 -36.10
C ASP A 38 -13.07 4.55 -35.14
N THR A 39 -13.33 3.34 -34.64
CA THR A 39 -14.47 3.05 -33.76
C THR A 39 -14.29 3.68 -32.39
N THR A 40 -13.11 3.54 -31.78
CA THR A 40 -12.82 4.04 -30.44
C THR A 40 -12.78 5.56 -30.40
N PHE A 41 -12.13 6.22 -31.36
CA PHE A 41 -11.96 7.68 -31.34
C PHE A 41 -13.00 8.43 -32.19
N GLY A 42 -13.88 7.71 -32.89
CA GLY A 42 -14.97 8.29 -33.68
C GLY A 42 -14.49 9.13 -34.86
N VAL A 43 -13.37 8.71 -35.48
CA VAL A 43 -12.76 9.37 -36.64
C VAL A 43 -13.06 8.57 -37.91
N GLY A 44 -13.24 9.27 -39.03
CA GLY A 44 -13.47 8.65 -40.34
C GLY A 44 -12.15 8.32 -41.04
N ARG A 45 -12.03 7.12 -41.60
CA ARG A 45 -10.80 6.67 -42.26
C ARG A 45 -10.30 7.59 -43.38
N ALA A 46 -11.22 8.05 -44.25
CA ALA A 46 -10.90 8.98 -45.33
C ALA A 46 -10.42 10.35 -44.81
N ASP A 47 -10.70 10.67 -43.56
CA ASP A 47 -10.38 11.94 -42.94
C ASP A 47 -9.06 11.92 -42.14
N ILE A 48 -8.40 10.77 -41.99
CA ILE A 48 -7.17 10.66 -41.19
C ILE A 48 -5.93 10.34 -42.04
N GLU A 49 -6.06 9.57 -43.12
CA GLU A 49 -4.90 9.17 -43.95
C GLU A 49 -4.22 10.39 -44.59
N GLY A 50 -2.89 10.47 -44.47
CA GLY A 50 -2.07 11.58 -44.95
C GLY A 50 -2.16 12.86 -44.11
N LYS A 51 -2.95 12.90 -43.04
CA LYS A 51 -3.03 14.06 -42.15
C LYS A 51 -2.15 13.85 -40.92
N SER A 52 -1.66 14.96 -40.36
CA SER A 52 -0.93 14.94 -39.10
C SER A 52 -1.79 14.42 -37.96
N ILE A 53 -1.23 13.55 -37.12
CA ILE A 53 -1.92 13.04 -35.91
C ILE A 53 -2.40 14.18 -35.00
N TYR A 54 -1.71 15.32 -35.00
CA TYR A 54 -2.06 16.48 -34.17
C TYR A 54 -3.26 17.27 -34.70
N SER A 55 -3.67 17.11 -35.96
CA SER A 55 -4.81 17.84 -36.52
C SER A 55 -6.10 17.03 -36.57
N ILE A 56 -6.05 15.71 -36.39
CA ILE A 56 -7.22 14.86 -36.48
C ILE A 56 -8.15 15.00 -35.28
N GLY A 57 -9.45 14.72 -35.50
CA GLY A 57 -10.44 14.67 -34.42
C GLY A 57 -10.61 15.99 -33.66
N GLY A 58 -10.30 17.13 -34.29
CA GLY A 58 -10.32 18.44 -33.63
C GLY A 58 -9.11 18.70 -32.72
N GLY A 59 -7.98 18.04 -32.96
CA GLY A 59 -6.76 18.20 -32.17
C GLY A 59 -6.74 17.35 -30.89
N MET A 60 -7.52 16.27 -30.82
CA MET A 60 -7.61 15.41 -29.63
C MET A 60 -6.29 14.74 -29.21
N PHE A 61 -5.30 14.72 -30.11
CA PHE A 61 -3.96 14.20 -29.87
C PHE A 61 -2.88 15.30 -29.91
N ASP A 62 -3.24 16.59 -30.06
CA ASP A 62 -2.32 17.73 -29.97
C ASP A 62 -2.03 18.09 -28.51
N LEU A 63 -1.46 17.12 -27.80
CA LEU A 63 -1.12 17.23 -26.40
C LEU A 63 0.40 17.38 -26.27
N PRO A 64 0.92 18.38 -25.53
CA PRO A 64 2.36 18.61 -25.41
C PRO A 64 3.15 17.35 -25.01
N ILE A 65 2.62 16.60 -24.04
CA ILE A 65 3.22 15.36 -23.56
C ILE A 65 3.24 14.25 -24.63
N MET A 66 2.16 14.13 -25.42
CA MET A 66 2.07 13.12 -26.47
C MET A 66 3.05 13.46 -27.61
N LYS A 67 3.11 14.74 -28.00
CA LYS A 67 4.05 15.23 -29.00
C LYS A 67 5.50 14.99 -28.60
N GLU A 68 5.87 15.36 -27.37
CA GLU A 68 7.21 15.12 -26.83
C GLU A 68 7.59 13.64 -26.92
N LYS A 69 6.67 12.76 -26.50
CA LYS A 69 6.87 11.31 -26.48
C LYS A 69 7.02 10.72 -27.88
N LEU A 70 6.11 11.03 -28.81
CA LEU A 70 6.23 10.54 -30.18
C LEU A 70 7.50 11.06 -30.87
N GLU A 71 7.86 12.33 -30.64
CA GLU A 71 9.11 12.87 -31.17
C GLU A 71 10.35 12.18 -30.60
N GLN A 72 10.31 11.79 -29.32
CA GLN A 72 11.39 11.02 -28.69
C GLN A 72 11.64 9.69 -29.40
N VAL A 73 10.60 9.00 -29.86
CA VAL A 73 10.72 7.70 -30.54
C VAL A 73 11.54 7.80 -31.82
N PHE A 74 11.22 8.77 -32.69
CA PHE A 74 11.99 8.98 -33.92
C PHE A 74 13.40 9.54 -33.64
N ARG A 75 13.55 10.50 -32.73
CA ARG A 75 14.86 11.10 -32.41
C ARG A 75 15.84 10.13 -31.79
N GLU A 76 15.39 9.35 -30.80
CA GLU A 76 16.25 8.45 -30.02
C GLU A 76 16.28 7.02 -30.56
N ARG A 77 15.44 6.69 -31.55
CA ARG A 77 15.23 5.33 -32.05
C ARG A 77 14.87 4.34 -30.93
N LYS A 78 14.15 4.81 -29.92
CA LYS A 78 13.70 4.01 -28.77
C LYS A 78 12.22 3.73 -28.84
N THR A 79 11.83 2.53 -28.41
CA THR A 79 10.44 2.17 -28.18
C THR A 79 9.93 2.86 -26.92
N ILE A 80 8.70 3.39 -26.98
CA ILE A 80 7.94 3.72 -25.78
C ILE A 80 7.16 2.50 -25.35
N GLU A 81 7.48 2.03 -24.17
CA GLU A 81 6.71 1.01 -23.46
C GLU A 81 5.93 1.71 -22.35
N SER A 82 4.61 1.58 -22.44
CA SER A 82 3.66 1.93 -21.39
C SER A 82 3.63 3.41 -20.95
N PHE A 83 3.43 4.34 -21.89
CA PHE A 83 3.13 5.74 -21.54
C PHE A 83 1.64 5.91 -21.20
N GLU A 84 1.30 6.27 -19.97
CA GLU A 84 -0.09 6.51 -19.56
C GLU A 84 -0.57 7.92 -19.92
N LEU A 85 -1.72 7.99 -20.58
CA LEU A 85 -2.40 9.22 -20.96
C LEU A 85 -3.83 9.22 -20.38
N ASP A 86 -4.06 10.00 -19.32
CA ASP A 86 -5.39 10.34 -18.81
C ASP A 86 -5.90 11.60 -19.52
N HIS A 87 -6.95 11.46 -20.33
CA HIS A 87 -7.49 12.56 -21.12
C HIS A 87 -9.00 12.44 -21.35
N VAL A 88 -9.65 13.57 -21.63
CA VAL A 88 -11.07 13.62 -22.00
C VAL A 88 -11.16 13.68 -23.52
N PHE A 89 -11.48 12.55 -24.13
CA PHE A 89 -11.60 12.45 -25.58
C PHE A 89 -13.02 12.85 -26.04
N PRO A 90 -13.14 13.61 -27.14
CA PRO A 90 -14.45 13.93 -27.72
C PRO A 90 -15.26 12.66 -27.99
N LYS A 91 -16.56 12.66 -27.64
CA LYS A 91 -17.52 11.53 -27.81
C LYS A 91 -17.21 10.25 -27.01
N VAL A 92 -15.97 10.02 -26.57
CA VAL A 92 -15.56 8.84 -25.79
C VAL A 92 -15.60 9.11 -24.28
N GLY A 93 -15.39 10.37 -23.87
CA GLY A 93 -15.33 10.77 -22.47
C GLY A 93 -13.94 10.63 -21.86
N ARG A 94 -13.86 10.68 -20.53
CA ARG A 94 -12.59 10.55 -19.80
C ARG A 94 -12.09 9.11 -19.84
N ARG A 95 -10.89 8.90 -20.39
CA ARG A 95 -10.24 7.59 -20.48
C ARG A 95 -8.77 7.71 -20.11
N THR A 96 -8.22 6.62 -19.60
CA THR A 96 -6.78 6.44 -19.41
C THR A 96 -6.28 5.38 -20.37
N PHE A 97 -5.46 5.78 -21.34
CA PHE A 97 -4.84 4.88 -22.29
C PHE A 97 -3.37 4.68 -21.97
N THR A 98 -2.91 3.44 -22.08
CA THR A 98 -1.49 3.13 -22.22
C THR A 98 -1.13 3.19 -23.69
N ILE A 99 -0.16 4.02 -24.03
CA ILE A 99 0.36 4.21 -25.38
C ILE A 99 1.69 3.46 -25.50
N ASN A 100 1.74 2.55 -26.46
CA ASN A 100 2.96 1.86 -26.86
C ASN A 100 3.34 2.32 -28.25
N ALA A 101 4.59 2.74 -28.46
CA ALA A 101 5.05 3.24 -29.75
C ALA A 101 6.40 2.61 -30.12
N SER A 102 6.47 2.00 -31.30
CA SER A 102 7.67 1.31 -31.78
C SER A 102 7.95 1.65 -33.24
N LEU A 103 9.23 1.80 -33.59
CA LEU A 103 9.65 1.95 -34.98
C LEU A 103 9.66 0.60 -35.69
N MET A 104 9.21 0.61 -36.94
CA MET A 104 9.30 -0.51 -37.87
C MET A 104 9.82 -0.03 -39.23
N ARG A 105 10.42 -0.95 -39.99
CA ARG A 105 10.85 -0.67 -41.36
C ARG A 105 9.67 -0.84 -42.31
N ARG A 106 9.53 0.10 -43.25
CA ARG A 106 8.51 0.01 -44.30
C ARG A 106 8.78 -1.19 -45.22
N TYR A 107 7.74 -1.97 -45.48
CA TYR A 107 7.82 -3.07 -46.46
C TYR A 107 8.06 -2.51 -47.88
N GLY A 108 9.06 -3.03 -48.59
CA GLY A 108 9.41 -2.60 -49.95
C GLY A 108 10.30 -1.34 -50.05
N ASN A 109 10.59 -0.65 -48.95
CA ASN A 109 11.60 0.43 -48.92
C ASN A 109 12.32 0.46 -47.56
N ALA A 110 13.53 -0.10 -47.54
CA ALA A 110 14.32 -0.27 -46.31
C ALA A 110 14.84 1.05 -45.69
N ASN A 111 14.76 2.17 -46.42
CA ASN A 111 15.24 3.48 -45.96
C ASN A 111 14.14 4.38 -45.36
N SER A 112 12.90 3.90 -45.24
CA SER A 112 11.83 4.65 -44.59
C SER A 112 11.38 3.94 -43.32
N GLU A 113 11.48 4.65 -42.19
CA GLU A 113 10.99 4.18 -40.90
C GLU A 113 9.54 4.64 -40.69
N GLN A 114 8.75 3.78 -40.07
CA GLN A 114 7.36 4.07 -39.70
C GLN A 114 7.17 3.76 -38.23
N MET A 115 6.34 4.52 -37.55
CA MET A 115 6.03 4.28 -36.14
C MET A 115 4.67 3.64 -36.01
N VAL A 116 4.61 2.48 -35.38
CA VAL A 116 3.35 1.88 -34.95
C VAL A 116 3.04 2.38 -33.55
N VAL A 117 1.85 2.95 -33.37
CA VAL A 117 1.35 3.40 -32.07
C VAL A 117 0.09 2.64 -31.73
N ARG A 118 0.05 2.06 -30.53
CA ARG A 118 -1.08 1.30 -30.00
C ARG A 118 -1.61 1.93 -28.74
N PHE A 119 -2.92 1.87 -28.55
CA PHE A 119 -3.62 2.35 -27.37
C PHE A 119 -4.28 1.17 -26.67
N ILE A 120 -4.02 1.04 -25.38
CA ILE A 120 -4.66 0.04 -24.53
C ILE A 120 -5.48 0.80 -23.49
N ASP A 121 -6.80 0.66 -23.50
CA ASP A 121 -7.65 1.28 -22.49
C ASP A 121 -7.46 0.57 -21.15
N ILE A 122 -6.91 1.30 -20.17
CA ILE A 122 -6.73 0.81 -18.80
C ILE A 122 -7.67 1.50 -17.82
N THR A 123 -8.67 2.25 -18.30
CA THR A 123 -9.61 3.02 -17.46
C THR A 123 -10.33 2.10 -16.48
N GLU A 124 -10.91 1.00 -16.96
CA GLU A 124 -11.64 0.06 -16.11
C GLU A 124 -10.71 -0.63 -15.11
N LYS A 125 -9.53 -1.07 -15.56
CA LYS A 125 -8.50 -1.67 -14.70
C LYS A 125 -8.08 -0.71 -13.59
N LEU A 126 -7.74 0.53 -13.91
CA LEU A 126 -7.37 1.54 -12.92
C LEU A 126 -8.54 1.88 -11.98
N SER A 127 -9.78 1.91 -12.49
CA SER A 127 -10.95 2.14 -11.65
C SER A 127 -11.19 1.00 -10.65
N ALA A 128 -11.00 -0.24 -11.08
CA ALA A 128 -11.09 -1.43 -10.24
C ALA A 128 -9.95 -1.47 -9.20
N GLU A 129 -8.72 -1.18 -9.61
CA GLU A 129 -7.57 -1.06 -8.71
C GLU A 129 -7.77 0.06 -7.68
N ARG A 130 -8.30 1.21 -8.10
CA ARG A 130 -8.65 2.31 -7.19
C ARG A 130 -9.76 1.90 -6.22
N ALA A 131 -10.79 1.20 -6.68
CA ALA A 131 -11.88 0.72 -5.82
C ALA A 131 -11.39 -0.35 -4.82
N ILE A 132 -10.50 -1.25 -5.25
CA ILE A 132 -9.84 -2.22 -4.37
C ILE A 132 -8.96 -1.47 -3.35
N ARG A 133 -8.15 -0.51 -3.80
CA ARG A 133 -7.29 0.29 -2.92
C ARG A 133 -8.10 1.10 -1.91
N GLN A 134 -9.24 1.66 -2.30
CA GLN A 134 -10.16 2.34 -1.39
C GLN A 134 -10.75 1.38 -0.37
N LYS A 135 -11.22 0.19 -0.77
CA LYS A 135 -11.69 -0.85 0.16
C LYS A 135 -10.58 -1.32 1.11
N THR A 136 -9.36 -1.50 0.61
CA THR A 136 -8.20 -1.86 1.45
C THR A 136 -7.82 -0.71 2.38
N GLN A 137 -7.95 0.55 1.94
CA GLN A 137 -7.70 1.71 2.79
C GLN A 137 -8.77 1.85 3.86
N GLU A 138 -10.04 1.58 3.57
CA GLU A 138 -11.12 1.48 4.57
C GLU A 138 -10.83 0.38 5.59
N ILE A 139 -10.32 -0.78 5.16
CA ILE A 139 -9.86 -1.85 6.05
C ILE A 139 -8.65 -1.40 6.91
N LEU A 140 -7.71 -0.66 6.33
CA LEU A 140 -6.53 -0.15 7.05
C LEU A 140 -6.88 0.99 8.01
N GLU A 141 -7.87 1.82 7.68
CA GLU A 141 -8.50 2.82 8.56
C GLU A 141 -9.40 2.18 9.64
N LEU A 142 -9.60 0.86 9.58
CA LEU A 142 -10.19 0.04 10.63
C LEU A 142 -9.14 -0.73 11.45
N SER A 143 -7.84 -0.62 11.12
CA SER A 143 -6.78 -1.41 11.77
C SER A 143 -5.60 -0.55 12.26
N THR A 144 -5.79 0.11 13.40
CA THR A 144 -4.79 -0.05 14.47
C THR A 144 -5.29 -1.21 15.33
N PRO A 145 -4.73 -2.43 15.18
CA PRO A 145 -5.35 -3.62 15.70
C PRO A 145 -5.13 -3.67 17.21
N ILE A 146 -6.14 -3.28 17.97
CA ILE A 146 -6.23 -3.64 19.38
C ILE A 146 -6.22 -5.17 19.42
N SER A 147 -5.10 -5.73 19.82
CA SER A 147 -4.86 -7.18 19.72
C SER A 147 -4.87 -7.77 21.12
N LYS A 148 -5.61 -8.87 21.31
CA LYS A 148 -5.53 -9.66 22.54
C LYS A 148 -4.27 -10.50 22.49
N ILE A 149 -3.35 -10.27 23.42
CA ILE A 149 -2.11 -11.04 23.52
C ILE A 149 -2.17 -12.09 24.62
N TRP A 150 -3.04 -11.88 25.61
CA TRP A 150 -3.30 -12.81 26.71
C TRP A 150 -4.73 -12.63 27.23
N ASP A 151 -5.18 -13.55 28.08
CA ASP A 151 -6.44 -13.35 28.80
C ASP A 151 -6.40 -12.06 29.63
N GLU A 152 -7.40 -11.21 29.37
CA GLU A 152 -7.54 -9.87 29.96
C GLU A 152 -6.40 -8.87 29.64
N ILE A 153 -5.53 -9.16 28.67
CA ILE A 153 -4.42 -8.27 28.27
C ILE A 153 -4.53 -7.91 26.78
N LEU A 154 -4.65 -6.62 26.51
CA LEU A 154 -4.69 -6.04 25.16
C LEU A 154 -3.43 -5.22 24.86
N ILE A 155 -3.05 -5.18 23.59
CA ILE A 155 -2.03 -4.27 23.07
C ILE A 155 -2.63 -3.33 22.03
N LEU A 156 -2.28 -2.05 22.13
CA LEU A 156 -2.63 -0.98 21.20
C LEU A 156 -1.33 -0.32 20.70
N PRO A 157 -0.87 -0.62 19.47
CA PRO A 157 0.26 0.08 18.88
C PRO A 157 -0.16 1.51 18.43
N LEU A 158 0.64 2.50 18.80
CA LEU A 158 0.49 3.89 18.39
C LEU A 158 1.42 4.13 17.18
N ILE A 159 0.85 4.12 15.97
CA ILE A 159 1.61 4.26 14.71
C ILE A 159 1.36 5.64 14.09
N GLY A 160 2.43 6.34 13.72
CA GLY A 160 2.36 7.56 12.92
C GLY A 160 1.99 8.83 13.71
N THR A 161 1.43 9.81 13.01
CA THR A 161 0.93 11.06 13.60
C THR A 161 -0.48 10.82 14.13
N LEU A 162 -0.68 11.09 15.41
CA LEU A 162 -1.94 10.87 16.10
C LEU A 162 -2.93 12.00 15.75
N ASP A 163 -3.48 11.98 14.53
CA ASP A 163 -4.47 12.98 14.10
C ASP A 163 -5.77 12.87 14.94
N THR A 164 -6.50 13.98 15.04
CA THR A 164 -7.71 14.08 15.88
C THR A 164 -8.79 13.06 15.51
N ILE A 165 -9.04 12.86 14.21
CA ILE A 165 -10.14 12.04 13.71
C ILE A 165 -9.85 10.55 13.96
N ARG A 166 -8.60 10.12 13.74
CA ARG A 166 -8.14 8.77 14.02
C ARG A 166 -8.15 8.48 15.51
N ALA A 167 -7.72 9.43 16.33
CA ALA A 167 -7.64 9.23 17.77
C ALA A 167 -9.01 8.96 18.42
N ASP A 168 -10.04 9.73 18.09
CA ASP A 168 -11.37 9.54 18.67
C ASP A 168 -11.98 8.18 18.29
N LYS A 169 -11.80 7.76 17.03
CA LYS A 169 -12.24 6.43 16.56
C LYS A 169 -11.46 5.31 17.24
N MET A 170 -10.14 5.46 17.38
CA MET A 170 -9.28 4.49 18.08
C MET A 170 -9.68 4.33 19.55
N ILE A 171 -9.95 5.43 20.25
CA ILE A 171 -10.41 5.42 21.65
C ILE A 171 -11.74 4.67 21.75
N ALA A 172 -12.72 5.00 20.89
CA ALA A 172 -14.01 4.31 20.90
C ALA A 172 -13.85 2.79 20.71
N GLN A 173 -13.04 2.37 19.73
CA GLN A 173 -12.76 0.95 19.49
C GLN A 173 -12.04 0.27 20.66
N LEU A 174 -11.10 0.97 21.32
CA LEU A 174 -10.38 0.46 22.48
C LEU A 174 -11.32 0.22 23.65
N LEU A 175 -12.19 1.18 23.96
CA LEU A 175 -13.16 1.06 25.04
C LEU A 175 -14.14 -0.10 24.78
N ASP A 176 -14.58 -0.28 23.53
CA ASP A 176 -15.40 -1.43 23.14
C ASP A 176 -14.65 -2.76 23.26
N ALA A 177 -13.37 -2.81 22.88
CA ALA A 177 -12.55 -4.01 23.02
C ALA A 177 -12.30 -4.37 24.49
N ILE A 178 -12.05 -3.38 25.36
CA ILE A 178 -11.89 -3.59 26.80
C ILE A 178 -13.13 -4.26 27.39
N ARG A 179 -14.32 -3.76 27.03
CA ARG A 179 -15.59 -4.35 27.48
C ARG A 179 -15.77 -5.78 26.94
N ARG A 180 -15.58 -5.98 25.63
CA ARG A 180 -15.83 -7.28 24.98
C ARG A 180 -14.88 -8.37 25.48
N GLU A 181 -13.59 -8.03 25.65
CA GLU A 181 -12.54 -8.97 26.06
C GLU A 181 -12.34 -9.01 27.58
N SER A 182 -13.12 -8.24 28.35
CA SER A 182 -12.95 -8.04 29.81
C SER A 182 -11.52 -7.68 30.19
N ALA A 183 -10.88 -6.81 29.41
CA ALA A 183 -9.47 -6.49 29.57
C ALA A 183 -9.21 -5.73 30.88
N ARG A 184 -8.16 -6.14 31.60
CA ARG A 184 -7.69 -5.49 32.83
C ARG A 184 -6.39 -4.74 32.63
N TYR A 185 -5.60 -5.10 31.61
CA TYR A 185 -4.36 -4.43 31.25
C TYR A 185 -4.33 -4.07 29.77
N ILE A 186 -4.00 -2.83 29.47
CA ILE A 186 -3.87 -2.29 28.11
C ILE A 186 -2.44 -1.79 27.96
N ILE A 187 -1.71 -2.36 27.02
CA ILE A 187 -0.36 -1.94 26.67
C ILE A 187 -0.46 -1.00 25.47
N MET A 188 -0.13 0.26 25.66
CA MET A 188 -0.09 1.28 24.60
C MET A 188 1.36 1.45 24.13
N ASP A 189 1.69 0.92 22.95
CA ASP A 189 3.07 0.90 22.45
C ASP A 189 3.38 2.08 21.52
N GLY A 190 4.18 3.02 22.02
CA GLY A 190 4.60 4.25 21.35
C GLY A 190 5.85 4.12 20.49
N THR A 191 6.43 2.92 20.32
CA THR A 191 7.72 2.73 19.62
C THR A 191 7.76 3.36 18.21
N ALA A 192 6.62 3.34 17.50
CA ALA A 192 6.48 3.87 16.14
C ALA A 192 6.11 5.37 16.07
N VAL A 193 5.95 6.06 17.21
CA VAL A 193 5.70 7.50 17.26
C VAL A 193 7.00 8.24 16.93
N GLN A 194 7.00 9.06 15.88
CA GLN A 194 8.18 9.82 15.45
C GLN A 194 8.26 11.19 16.11
N SER A 195 7.10 11.84 16.26
CA SER A 195 6.93 13.12 16.94
C SER A 195 5.52 13.18 17.54
N MET A 196 5.37 13.96 18.60
CA MET A 196 4.10 14.15 19.31
C MET A 196 3.76 15.64 19.29
N ASP A 197 2.53 15.98 18.89
CA ASP A 197 1.98 17.32 19.03
C ASP A 197 1.07 17.41 20.27
N GLU A 198 0.59 18.61 20.59
CA GLU A 198 -0.33 18.82 21.73
C GLU A 198 -1.60 17.97 21.61
N THR A 199 -2.10 17.80 20.38
CA THR A 199 -3.31 17.03 20.09
C THR A 199 -3.13 15.55 20.43
N GLY A 200 -2.07 14.92 19.94
CA GLY A 200 -1.77 13.52 20.19
C GLY A 200 -1.58 13.24 21.68
N ALA A 201 -0.88 14.12 22.37
CA ALA A 201 -0.68 14.01 23.81
C ALA A 201 -2.01 14.09 24.58
N ARG A 202 -2.89 15.06 24.25
CA ARG A 202 -4.24 15.17 24.84
C ARG A 202 -5.09 13.92 24.61
N ASN A 203 -5.00 13.32 23.42
CA ASN A 203 -5.77 12.13 23.09
C ASN A 203 -5.29 10.89 23.87
N ILE A 204 -3.98 10.75 24.12
CA ILE A 204 -3.44 9.70 25.00
C ILE A 204 -3.97 9.84 26.42
N ILE A 205 -4.06 11.08 26.94
CA ILE A 205 -4.62 11.34 28.28
C ILE A 205 -6.10 10.94 28.31
N LYS A 206 -6.90 11.39 27.33
CA LYS A 206 -8.32 11.03 27.23
C LYS A 206 -8.51 9.51 27.23
N ALA A 207 -7.71 8.81 26.42
CA ALA A 207 -7.71 7.35 26.37
C ALA A 207 -7.42 6.76 27.76
N THR A 208 -6.34 7.22 28.40
CA THR A 208 -5.91 6.72 29.71
C THR A 208 -7.00 6.91 30.79
N VAL A 209 -7.61 8.08 30.85
CA VAL A 209 -8.69 8.37 31.80
C VAL A 209 -9.90 7.47 31.52
N ALA A 210 -10.32 7.34 30.26
CA ALA A 210 -11.45 6.49 29.89
C ALA A 210 -11.21 5.01 30.21
N ILE A 211 -10.01 4.49 29.96
CA ILE A 211 -9.61 3.11 30.27
C ILE A 211 -9.71 2.84 31.78
N LYS A 212 -9.23 3.77 32.61
CA LYS A 212 -9.35 3.63 34.09
C LYS A 212 -10.78 3.67 34.57
N LEU A 213 -11.63 4.51 33.97
CA LEU A 213 -13.06 4.54 34.31
C LEU A 213 -13.75 3.20 34.02
N LEU A 214 -13.24 2.43 33.07
CA LEU A 214 -13.68 1.04 32.80
C LEU A 214 -13.02 0.00 33.73
N GLY A 215 -12.21 0.42 34.70
CA GLY A 215 -11.57 -0.46 35.68
C GLY A 215 -10.37 -1.23 35.14
N ALA A 216 -9.72 -0.72 34.09
CA ALA A 216 -8.52 -1.32 33.52
C ALA A 216 -7.28 -0.42 33.66
N HIS A 217 -6.10 -1.03 33.63
CA HIS A 217 -4.81 -0.38 33.84
C HIS A 217 -4.09 -0.14 32.50
N VAL A 218 -3.43 1.01 32.37
CA VAL A 218 -2.66 1.37 31.18
C VAL A 218 -1.17 1.23 31.46
N ILE A 219 -0.47 0.60 30.52
CA ILE A 219 0.99 0.49 30.49
C ILE A 219 1.47 1.13 29.19
N MET A 220 2.23 2.21 29.28
CA MET A 220 2.86 2.84 28.12
C MET A 220 4.24 2.24 27.87
N THR A 221 4.55 1.91 26.60
CA THR A 221 5.86 1.39 26.21
C THR A 221 6.48 2.19 25.06
N GLY A 222 7.81 2.14 24.91
CA GLY A 222 8.48 2.69 23.72
C GLY A 222 8.42 4.20 23.59
N ILE A 223 8.23 4.95 24.68
CA ILE A 223 8.23 6.42 24.67
C ILE A 223 9.66 6.92 24.42
N LYS A 224 9.84 7.67 23.33
CA LYS A 224 11.11 8.33 23.02
C LYS A 224 11.35 9.57 23.90
N PRO A 225 12.61 9.98 24.16
CA PRO A 225 12.92 11.14 24.99
C PRO A 225 12.20 12.43 24.57
N GLU A 226 12.09 12.68 23.25
CA GLU A 226 11.44 13.88 22.72
C GLU A 226 9.95 13.90 23.07
N VAL A 227 9.28 12.73 22.97
CA VAL A 227 7.87 12.57 23.31
C VAL A 227 7.65 12.76 24.82
N ALA A 228 8.53 12.21 25.65
CA ALA A 228 8.48 12.38 27.09
C ALA A 228 8.61 13.86 27.49
N MET A 229 9.55 14.60 26.89
CA MET A 229 9.72 16.03 27.14
C MET A 229 8.47 16.84 26.76
N THR A 230 7.85 16.54 25.61
CA THR A 230 6.59 17.17 25.22
C THR A 230 5.47 16.89 26.23
N MET A 231 5.35 15.65 26.73
CA MET A 231 4.36 15.32 27.75
C MET A 231 4.56 16.12 29.04
N VAL A 232 5.82 16.30 29.47
CA VAL A 232 6.17 17.11 30.64
C VAL A 232 5.84 18.59 30.41
N GLN A 233 6.16 19.14 29.24
CA GLN A 233 5.87 20.54 28.89
C GLN A 233 4.37 20.85 28.89
N LEU A 234 3.54 19.88 28.49
CA LEU A 234 2.08 19.99 28.51
C LEU A 234 1.47 19.81 29.91
N GLY A 235 2.29 19.61 30.94
CA GLY A 235 1.84 19.46 32.32
C GLY A 235 1.14 18.14 32.60
N ILE A 236 1.47 17.09 31.85
CA ILE A 236 0.84 15.77 32.00
C ILE A 236 1.36 15.08 33.25
N GLU A 237 0.48 14.86 34.22
CA GLU A 237 0.80 14.07 35.41
C GLU A 237 0.65 12.57 35.12
N LEU A 238 1.76 11.84 35.12
CA LEU A 238 1.81 10.39 34.84
C LEU A 238 1.54 9.53 36.08
N ARG A 239 0.99 10.07 37.18
CA ARG A 239 0.88 9.38 38.48
C ARG A 239 0.19 8.01 38.41
N ASP A 240 -0.63 7.82 37.40
CA ASP A 240 -1.45 6.63 37.23
C ASP A 240 -1.19 5.91 35.89
N ILE A 241 -0.09 6.23 35.22
CA ILE A 241 0.32 5.59 33.97
C ILE A 241 1.59 4.80 34.28
N GLU A 242 1.50 3.47 34.21
CA GLU A 242 2.70 2.66 34.31
C GLU A 242 3.51 2.81 33.02
N THR A 243 4.83 3.02 33.11
CA THR A 243 5.69 3.11 31.93
C THR A 243 6.74 2.01 31.93
N ARG A 244 7.00 1.40 30.76
CA ARG A 244 8.13 0.49 30.53
C ARG A 244 8.93 0.93 29.32
N ALA A 245 10.21 0.60 29.27
CA ALA A 245 11.06 1.03 28.17
C ALA A 245 10.68 0.31 26.87
N THR A 246 10.34 -0.98 26.97
CA THR A 246 10.06 -1.84 25.82
C THR A 246 8.70 -2.51 25.92
N LEU A 247 8.15 -2.90 24.77
CA LEU A 247 6.92 -3.71 24.72
C LEU A 247 7.07 -5.01 25.53
N GLN A 248 8.22 -5.68 25.43
CA GLN A 248 8.49 -6.91 26.16
C GLN A 248 8.36 -6.74 27.68
N GLU A 249 8.93 -5.67 28.24
CA GLU A 249 8.79 -5.33 29.65
C GLU A 249 7.33 -5.02 30.03
N GLY A 250 6.58 -4.35 29.15
CA GLY A 250 5.16 -4.08 29.36
C GLY A 250 4.33 -5.36 29.43
N VAL A 251 4.58 -6.31 28.52
CA VAL A 251 3.93 -7.63 28.53
C VAL A 251 4.27 -8.39 29.80
N GLN A 252 5.55 -8.42 30.18
CA GLN A 252 6.01 -9.05 31.41
C GLN A 252 5.28 -8.50 32.65
N TYR A 253 5.25 -7.17 32.78
CA TYR A 253 4.58 -6.52 33.91
C TYR A 253 3.08 -6.82 33.96
N ALA A 254 2.39 -6.81 32.82
CA ALA A 254 0.97 -7.13 32.75
C ALA A 254 0.68 -8.57 33.21
N LEU A 255 1.53 -9.52 32.80
CA LEU A 255 1.42 -10.92 33.19
C LEU A 255 1.69 -11.13 34.69
N GLU A 256 2.77 -10.55 35.21
CA GLU A 256 3.08 -10.59 36.65
C GLU A 256 1.95 -10.00 37.49
N SER A 257 1.37 -8.89 37.04
CA SER A 257 0.24 -8.24 37.72
C SER A 257 -1.06 -9.07 37.70
N ARG A 258 -1.18 -10.02 36.76
CA ARG A 258 -2.24 -11.05 36.76
C ARG A 258 -1.89 -12.28 37.60
N GLY A 259 -0.71 -12.32 38.22
CA GLY A 259 -0.24 -13.42 39.06
C GLY A 259 0.50 -14.52 38.30
N TYR A 260 0.87 -14.29 37.03
CA TYR A 260 1.71 -15.24 36.30
C TYR A 260 3.17 -15.10 36.73
N LEU A 261 3.83 -16.25 36.95
CA LEU A 261 5.27 -16.29 37.16
C LEU A 261 5.96 -16.53 35.82
N ILE A 262 6.90 -15.63 35.47
CA ILE A 262 7.75 -15.75 34.29
C ILE A 262 9.06 -16.41 34.70
N MET A 263 9.27 -17.64 34.25
CA MET A 263 10.48 -18.39 34.55
C MET A 263 11.46 -18.34 33.39
N HIS A 264 12.69 -17.89 33.66
CA HIS A 264 13.79 -18.03 32.72
C HIS A 264 14.37 -19.44 32.82
N LYS A 265 14.50 -20.16 31.70
CA LYS A 265 14.91 -21.58 31.68
C LYS A 265 16.27 -21.85 32.35
N GLY A 266 17.11 -20.83 32.52
CA GLY A 266 18.39 -20.92 33.25
C GLY A 266 18.23 -21.29 34.72
N SER A 267 17.15 -20.85 35.38
CA SER A 267 16.90 -21.07 36.81
C SER A 267 16.35 -22.47 37.14
N ILE A 268 15.84 -23.19 36.13
CA ILE A 268 15.30 -24.56 36.31
C ILE A 268 16.43 -25.60 36.30
N ARG A 269 17.61 -25.27 35.75
CA ARG A 269 18.74 -26.19 35.72
C ARG A 269 19.30 -26.47 37.11
N GLU A 270 19.20 -25.56 38.09
CA GLU A 270 19.69 -25.80 39.45
C GLU A 270 18.83 -26.82 40.23
N GLU A 271 17.51 -26.89 39.97
CA GLU A 271 16.65 -27.94 40.57
C GLU A 271 16.76 -29.30 39.84
N GLN A 272 17.00 -29.30 38.52
CA GLN A 272 17.12 -30.55 37.75
C GLN A 272 18.54 -31.13 37.67
N GLN A 273 19.60 -30.34 37.92
CA GLN A 273 20.98 -30.85 37.95
C GLN A 273 21.31 -31.67 39.19
N ILE A 274 20.49 -31.61 40.25
CA ILE A 274 20.61 -32.55 41.37
C ILE A 274 20.11 -33.94 40.97
N SER A 275 19.27 -34.08 39.92
CA SER A 275 18.57 -35.34 39.64
C SER A 275 18.95 -36.09 38.36
N ASN A 276 19.69 -35.54 37.38
CA ASN A 276 20.19 -36.37 36.27
C ASN A 276 21.37 -35.72 35.52
N SER A 277 22.48 -36.44 35.50
CA SER A 277 23.68 -36.14 34.71
C SER A 277 23.57 -36.78 33.31
N ARG A 278 24.27 -36.15 32.36
CA ARG A 278 24.47 -36.50 30.93
C ARG A 278 23.33 -36.02 30.01
N ASP A 279 23.54 -34.94 29.25
CA ASP A 279 24.29 -34.94 28.00
C ASP A 279 24.41 -33.50 27.45
N SER A 280 25.43 -33.27 26.64
CA SER A 280 25.94 -31.97 26.25
C SER A 280 25.26 -31.34 25.02
N ASP A 281 25.39 -30.01 24.95
CA ASP A 281 25.59 -29.21 23.74
C ASP A 281 24.41 -28.90 22.81
N ARG A 282 23.53 -27.99 23.27
CA ARG A 282 22.83 -26.99 22.43
C ARG A 282 22.62 -25.71 23.24
N GLN A 283 23.03 -24.56 22.72
CA GLN A 283 22.63 -23.25 23.26
C GLN A 283 21.09 -23.16 23.26
N PRO A 284 20.44 -22.99 24.42
CA PRO A 284 18.98 -22.97 24.47
C PRO A 284 18.46 -21.60 24.02
N LYS A 285 17.60 -21.58 22.99
CA LYS A 285 16.73 -20.44 22.69
C LYS A 285 15.96 -20.08 23.96
N SER A 286 16.02 -18.82 24.38
CA SER A 286 15.23 -18.27 25.48
C SER A 286 13.75 -18.53 25.21
N THR A 287 13.14 -19.40 26.02
CA THR A 287 11.72 -19.73 25.94
C THR A 287 11.11 -19.36 27.28
N LEU A 288 10.17 -18.41 27.29
CA LEU A 288 9.38 -18.08 28.47
C LEU A 288 8.44 -19.24 28.79
N ARG A 289 8.44 -19.69 30.05
CA ARG A 289 7.41 -20.60 30.57
C ARG A 289 6.53 -19.79 31.53
N LEU A 290 5.24 -19.71 31.21
CA LEU A 290 4.23 -19.05 32.04
C LEU A 290 3.54 -20.11 32.89
N ILE A 291 3.59 -19.94 34.21
CA ILE A 291 2.89 -20.80 35.16
C ILE A 291 1.62 -20.06 35.58
N SER A 292 0.46 -20.60 35.21
CA SER A 292 -0.84 -20.09 35.64
C SER A 292 -1.05 -20.42 37.13
N PRO A 293 -1.45 -19.45 37.96
CA PRO A 293 -1.80 -19.71 39.36
C PRO A 293 -3.11 -20.50 39.52
N TYR A 294 -3.93 -20.60 38.47
CA TYR A 294 -5.25 -21.26 38.49
C TYR A 294 -5.25 -22.65 37.83
N ARG A 295 -4.12 -23.35 37.79
CA ARG A 295 -4.13 -24.76 37.39
C ARG A 295 -4.79 -25.56 38.52
N GLU A 296 -6.04 -25.98 38.33
CA GLU A 296 -6.56 -27.12 39.10
C GLU A 296 -5.62 -28.32 38.90
N PRO A 297 -5.42 -29.14 39.95
CA PRO A 297 -4.49 -30.28 39.94
C PRO A 297 -4.82 -31.33 38.85
#